data_AF-A0A2E4QR35-F1
#
_entry.id   AF-A0A2E4QR35-F1
#
_cell.length_a   1.000
_cell.length_b   1.000
_cell.length_c   1.000
_cell.angle_alpha   90.00
_cell.angle_beta   90.00
_cell.angle_gamma   90.00
#
_symmetry.space_group_name_H-M   'P 1'
#
loop_
_entity.id
_entity.type
_entity.pdbx_description
1 polymer ?
#
loop_
_entity_poly.entity_id
_entity_poly.type
_entity_poly.pdbx_seq_one_letter_code
_entity_poly.pdbx_strand_id
1 'polypeptide(L)'
;MMGMGDGSCPFEFNFEPATFKVGDIVSYRVGGSLEGMPFVGVLTAVGDDYVEIKNGEDVNSTERAMRGTREDRPFVTEEEALREETVG
;
A
#
# COMPACT_ATOMS: atom_id res chain seq x y z
N MET A 1 -10.54 -13.57 21.78
CA MET A 1 -9.58 -12.81 20.95
C MET A 1 -10.03 -13.01 19.51
N MET A 2 -10.55 -11.98 18.82
CA MET A 2 -10.95 -12.12 17.41
C MET A 2 -9.71 -12.37 16.53
N GLY A 3 -9.88 -13.18 15.49
CA GLY A 3 -8.84 -13.90 14.76
C GLY A 3 -7.68 -13.05 14.24
N MET A 4 -6.48 -13.38 14.71
CA MET A 4 -5.25 -13.18 13.95
C MET A 4 -5.12 -14.41 13.06
N GLY A 5 -5.41 -14.23 11.77
CA GLY A 5 -5.58 -15.29 10.78
C GLY A 5 -4.50 -16.37 10.83
N ASP A 6 -4.99 -17.60 10.78
CA ASP A 6 -4.26 -18.82 10.48
C ASP A 6 -3.43 -18.64 9.19
N GLY A 7 -2.13 -18.36 9.35
CA GLY A 7 -1.05 -19.15 8.76
C GLY A 7 -0.86 -19.22 7.24
N SER A 8 -1.69 -18.64 6.38
CA SER A 8 -1.43 -18.57 4.94
C SER A 8 -2.26 -17.48 4.26
N CYS A 9 -1.84 -16.21 4.41
CA CYS A 9 -2.08 -15.28 3.31
C CYS A 9 -1.36 -15.88 2.09
N PRO A 10 -2.05 -16.24 1.00
CA PRO A 10 -1.40 -16.81 -0.18
C PRO A 10 -0.48 -15.80 -0.90
N PHE A 11 -0.51 -14.55 -0.43
CA PHE A 11 0.29 -13.44 -0.91
C PHE A 11 1.52 -13.28 -0.04
N GLU A 12 2.69 -13.35 -0.67
CA GLU A 12 3.95 -12.99 -0.06
C GLU A 12 4.08 -11.47 -0.09
N PHE A 13 4.05 -10.85 1.09
CA PHE A 13 4.23 -9.40 1.22
C PHE A 13 5.71 -9.07 1.32
N ASN A 14 6.16 -8.08 0.54
CA ASN A 14 7.49 -7.52 0.71
C ASN A 14 7.48 -6.51 1.88
N PHE A 15 8.29 -6.78 2.90
CA PHE A 15 8.49 -5.91 4.07
C PHE A 15 9.89 -5.27 4.08
N GLU A 16 10.72 -5.51 3.06
CA GLU A 16 12.09 -5.02 2.99
C GLU A 16 12.19 -3.81 2.04
N PRO A 17 12.17 -2.56 2.56
CA PRO A 17 12.09 -1.36 1.73
C PRO A 17 13.25 -1.22 0.74
N ALA A 18 14.43 -1.73 1.08
CA ALA A 18 15.60 -1.72 0.19
C ALA A 18 15.41 -2.59 -1.06
N THR A 19 14.52 -3.58 -1.02
CA THR A 19 14.28 -4.53 -2.11
C THR A 19 13.02 -4.21 -2.93
N PHE A 20 12.26 -3.19 -2.52
CA PHE A 20 11.03 -2.79 -3.18
C PHE A 20 11.23 -2.55 -4.67
N LYS A 21 10.34 -3.14 -5.46
CA LYS A 21 10.25 -2.96 -6.92
C LYS A 21 8.80 -2.89 -7.37
N VAL A 22 8.59 -2.36 -8.57
CA VAL A 22 7.27 -2.34 -9.22
C VAL A 22 6.74 -3.77 -9.34
N GLY A 23 5.47 -3.96 -8.96
CA GLY A 23 4.79 -5.25 -8.92
C GLY A 23 4.88 -5.97 -7.57
N ASP A 24 5.67 -5.48 -6.61
CA ASP A 24 5.64 -6.05 -5.25
C ASP A 24 4.31 -5.78 -4.58
N ILE A 25 3.79 -6.81 -3.90
CA ILE A 25 2.63 -6.67 -3.02
C ILE A 25 3.15 -6.30 -1.63
N VAL A 26 2.62 -5.23 -1.06
CA VAL A 26 3.00 -4.72 0.26
C VAL A 26 1.77 -4.57 1.14
N SER A 27 1.97 -4.64 2.45
CA SER A 27 0.97 -4.16 3.40
C SER A 27 1.28 -2.71 3.76
N TYR A 28 0.31 -1.83 3.58
CA TYR A 28 0.45 -0.40 3.88
C TYR A 28 -0.55 0.05 4.95
N ARG A 29 -0.24 1.19 5.56
CA ARG A 29 -1.03 1.83 6.62
C ARG A 29 -1.58 3.15 6.09
N VAL A 30 -2.77 3.53 6.56
CA VAL A 30 -3.37 4.82 6.25
C VAL A 30 -3.57 5.61 7.54
N GLY A 31 -3.27 6.91 7.50
CA GLY A 31 -3.52 7.84 8.60
C GLY A 31 -5.00 8.21 8.80
N GLY A 32 -5.30 8.99 9.84
CA GLY A 32 -6.63 9.54 10.10
C GLY A 32 -7.65 8.48 10.54
N SER A 33 -8.83 8.53 9.93
CA SER A 33 -9.99 7.68 10.24
C SER A 33 -9.77 6.21 9.89
N LEU A 34 -8.77 5.91 9.07
CA LEU A 34 -8.38 4.57 8.64
C LEU A 34 -7.18 4.01 9.44
N GLU A 35 -6.72 4.73 10.47
CA GLU A 35 -5.64 4.26 11.34
C GLU A 35 -6.01 2.95 12.05
N GLY A 36 -5.02 2.05 12.12
CA GLY A 36 -5.17 0.73 12.73
C GLY A 36 -5.74 -0.34 11.80
N MET A 37 -6.20 0.01 10.58
CA MET A 37 -6.58 -0.95 9.55
C MET A 37 -5.39 -1.30 8.65
N PRO A 38 -5.03 -2.60 8.51
CA PRO A 38 -4.04 -3.02 7.53
C PRO A 38 -4.66 -3.06 6.13
N PHE A 39 -3.97 -2.47 5.15
CA PHE A 39 -4.36 -2.53 3.74
C PHE A 39 -3.32 -3.29 2.93
N VAL A 40 -3.73 -3.75 1.74
CA VAL A 40 -2.89 -4.47 0.78
C VAL A 40 -2.87 -3.67 -0.51
N GLY A 41 -1.68 -3.47 -1.06
CA GLY A 41 -1.50 -2.75 -2.31
C GLY A 41 -0.30 -3.24 -3.09
N VAL A 42 -0.27 -2.89 -4.37
CA VAL A 42 0.81 -3.20 -5.30
C VAL A 42 1.64 -1.95 -5.60
N LEU A 43 2.97 -2.09 -5.57
CA LEU A 43 3.87 -1.01 -5.90
C LEU A 43 3.84 -0.73 -7.40
N THR A 44 3.57 0.51 -7.78
CA THR A 44 3.58 0.99 -9.17
C THR A 44 4.80 1.86 -9.47
N ALA A 45 5.40 2.45 -8.43
CA ALA A 45 6.70 3.11 -8.50
C ALA A 45 7.42 3.04 -7.14
N VAL A 46 8.76 3.09 -7.20
CA VAL A 46 9.64 3.10 -6.02
C VAL A 46 10.66 4.21 -6.21
N GLY A 47 10.60 5.23 -5.35
CA GLY A 47 11.60 6.30 -5.27
C GLY A 47 12.60 6.06 -4.14
N ASP A 48 13.49 7.03 -3.91
CA ASP A 48 14.48 6.95 -2.82
C ASP A 48 13.82 6.91 -1.43
N ASP A 49 12.89 7.82 -1.16
CA ASP A 49 12.22 7.97 0.15
C ASP A 49 10.70 7.69 0.11
N TYR A 50 10.16 7.34 -1.06
CA TYR A 50 8.72 7.15 -1.26
C TYR A 50 8.40 5.95 -2.15
N VAL A 51 7.15 5.51 -2.09
CA VAL A 51 6.56 4.53 -3.01
C VAL A 51 5.22 5.03 -3.53
N GLU A 52 4.80 4.51 -4.68
CA GLU A 52 3.45 4.70 -5.20
C GLU A 52 2.71 3.36 -5.20
N ILE A 53 1.53 3.34 -4.59
CA ILE A 53 0.79 2.11 -4.26
C ILE A 53 -0.60 2.21 -4.88
N LYS A 54 -1.02 1.19 -5.61
CA LYS A 54 -2.44 1.01 -5.96
C LYS A 54 -3.08 0.05 -4.98
N ASN A 55 -4.34 0.30 -4.65
CA ASN A 55 -5.11 -0.63 -3.83
C ASN A 55 -5.27 -1.97 -4.57
N GLY A 56 -5.20 -3.08 -3.84
CA GLY A 56 -5.27 -4.42 -4.40
C GLY A 56 -3.95 -4.92 -5.01
N GLU A 57 -4.06 -6.00 -5.78
CA GLU A 57 -2.92 -6.77 -6.31
C GLU A 57 -2.62 -6.50 -7.79
N ASP A 58 -3.50 -5.79 -8.50
CA ASP A 58 -3.35 -5.54 -9.94
C ASP A 58 -2.64 -4.22 -10.22
N VAL A 59 -1.39 -4.30 -10.69
CA VAL A 59 -0.57 -3.13 -11.07
C VAL A 59 -1.23 -2.32 -12.21
N ASN A 60 -2.04 -2.99 -13.03
CA ASN A 60 -2.77 -2.39 -14.14
C ASN A 60 -4.15 -1.87 -13.76
N SER A 61 -4.52 -1.91 -12.46
CA SER A 61 -5.80 -1.42 -11.99
C SER A 61 -5.98 0.04 -12.44
N THR A 62 -7.20 0.40 -12.85
CA THR A 62 -7.49 1.78 -13.22
C THR A 62 -7.50 2.72 -12.01
N GLU A 63 -7.39 2.16 -10.79
CA GLU A 63 -7.26 2.94 -9.57
C GLU A 63 -6.01 3.83 -9.59
N ARG A 64 -6.16 5.00 -8.97
CA ARG A 64 -5.07 5.96 -8.80
C ARG A 64 -3.99 5.38 -7.89
N ALA A 65 -2.74 5.65 -8.22
CA ALA A 65 -1.63 5.38 -7.32
C ALA A 65 -1.57 6.43 -6.18
N MET A 66 -1.51 5.94 -4.96
CA MET A 66 -1.37 6.73 -3.74
C MET A 66 0.10 6.80 -3.35
N ARG A 67 0.57 7.99 -2.98
CA ARG A 67 1.95 8.14 -2.52
C ARG A 67 2.07 7.78 -1.03
N GLY A 68 3.06 6.96 -0.70
CA GLY A 68 3.39 6.61 0.68
C GLY A 68 4.89 6.66 0.97
N THR A 69 5.26 6.51 2.23
CA THR A 69 6.66 6.41 2.68
C THR A 69 7.30 5.09 2.27
N ARG A 70 8.61 5.11 2.03
CA ARG A 70 9.39 3.88 1.77
C ARG A 70 9.92 3.26 3.07
N GLU A 71 9.07 2.47 3.72
CA GLU A 71 9.39 1.74 4.95
C GLU A 71 8.77 0.33 4.93
N ASP A 72 9.05 -0.50 5.94
CA ASP A 72 8.56 -1.88 6.07
C ASP A 72 7.05 -2.02 5.78
N ARG A 73 6.27 -1.05 6.28
CA ARG A 73 4.85 -0.87 5.95
C ARG A 73 4.61 0.56 5.51
N PRO A 74 4.58 0.82 4.20
CA PRO A 74 4.39 2.16 3.67
C PRO A 74 3.24 2.88 4.37
N PHE A 75 3.48 4.14 4.72
CA PHE A 75 2.46 4.99 5.31
C PHE A 75 1.92 5.94 4.26
N VAL A 76 0.61 5.87 4.03
CA VAL A 76 -0.15 6.74 3.14
C VAL A 76 -0.96 7.69 4.02
N THR A 77 -0.95 8.99 3.71
CA THR A 77 -1.81 9.93 4.44
C THR A 77 -3.28 9.70 4.09
N GLU A 78 -4.19 10.04 5.01
CA GLU A 78 -5.62 9.94 4.73
C GLU A 78 -6.00 10.74 3.47
N GLU A 79 -5.44 11.94 3.32
CA GLU A 79 -5.64 12.80 2.15
C GLU A 79 -5.25 12.10 0.85
N GLU A 80 -4.14 11.37 0.83
CA GLU A 80 -3.69 10.66 -0.37
C GLU A 80 -4.55 9.42 -0.67
N ALA A 81 -5.02 8.74 0.37
CA ALA A 81 -5.88 7.56 0.26
C ALA A 81 -7.32 7.89 -0.15
N LEU A 82 -7.86 9.03 0.32
CA LEU A 82 -9.23 9.47 0.04
C LEU A 82 -9.29 10.52 -1.08
N ARG A 83 -8.16 10.85 -1.71
CA ARG A 83 -8.13 11.82 -2.80
C ARG A 83 -9.01 11.33 -3.94
N GLU A 84 -10.17 11.94 -4.13
CA GLU A 84 -10.94 11.75 -5.36
C GLU A 84 -10.13 12.29 -6.54
N GLU A 85 -10.07 11.53 -7.64
CA GLU A 85 -9.64 12.07 -8.92
C GLU A 85 -10.56 13.26 -9.22
N THR A 86 -10.04 14.45 -8.95
CA THR A 86 -10.64 15.68 -9.45
C THR A 86 -10.39 15.64 -10.95
N VAL A 87 -11.32 15.02 -11.67
CA VAL A 87 -11.48 15.14 -13.11
C VAL A 87 -11.70 16.63 -13.38
N GLY A 88 -10.60 17.30 -13.73
CA GLY A 88 -10.59 18.65 -14.30
C GLY A 88 -10.68 18.59 -15.80
#